data_AF-A0A8J6QF16-F1
#
_entry.id   AF-A0A8J6QF16-F1
#
_cell.length_a   1.000
_cell.length_b   1.000
_cell.length_c   1.000
_cell.angle_alpha   90.00
_cell.angle_beta   90.00
_cell.angle_gamma   90.00
#
_symmetry.space_group_name_H-M   'P 1'
#
loop_
_entity.id
_entity.type
_entity.pdbx_description
1 polymer ?
#
loop_
_entity_poly.entity_id
_entity_poly.type
_entity_poly.pdbx_seq_one_letter_code
_entity_poly.pdbx_strand_id
1 'polypeptide(L)'
;MRRLLAALAISASALTPVLAQDAPPQEVVAQQQQLQSLLDDAIVAVRAKNEAQACSLRGQALTILNNNLQAFAAVFPANDWSDLQTSLQGSVARCSAKGF
;
A
#
# COMPACT_ATOMS: atom_id res chain seq x y z
N MET A 1 6.75 -3.00 21.42
CA MET A 1 6.32 -1.92 20.50
C MET A 1 7.33 -1.55 19.41
N ARG A 2 8.61 -1.95 19.48
CA ARG A 2 9.65 -1.56 18.51
C ARG A 2 9.62 -2.29 17.15
N ARG A 3 8.90 -3.43 17.05
CA ARG A 3 8.87 -4.27 15.84
C ARG A 3 7.77 -3.92 14.82
N LEU A 4 6.74 -3.17 15.22
CA LEU A 4 5.63 -2.76 14.34
C LEU A 4 5.99 -1.56 13.44
N LEU A 5 7.01 -0.79 13.81
CA LEU A 5 7.45 0.41 13.08
C LEU A 5 8.32 0.06 11.87
N ALA A 6 8.94 -1.12 11.84
CA ALA A 6 9.79 -1.53 10.73
C ALA A 6 9.00 -1.96 9.47
N ALA A 7 7.73 -2.36 9.62
CA ALA A 7 6.90 -2.77 8.50
C ALA A 7 6.34 -1.60 7.65
N LEU A 8 6.41 -0.36 8.17
CA LEU A 8 5.90 0.84 7.50
C LEU A 8 6.98 1.75 6.90
N ALA A 9 8.25 1.44 7.13
CA ALA A 9 9.35 2.20 6.51
C ALA A 9 9.60 1.79 5.04
N ILE A 10 8.89 0.80 4.51
CA ILE A 10 9.01 0.29 3.14
C ILE A 10 8.28 1.22 2.13
N SER A 11 7.44 2.14 2.61
CA SER A 11 6.41 2.78 1.78
C SER A 11 6.89 3.88 0.82
N ALA A 12 8.05 4.52 1.02
CA ALA A 12 8.43 5.65 0.16
C ALA A 12 9.19 5.24 -1.12
N SER A 13 10.00 4.19 -1.04
CA SER A 13 10.91 3.76 -2.12
C SER A 13 10.23 2.87 -3.15
N ALA A 14 9.10 2.24 -2.81
CA ALA A 14 8.33 1.39 -3.72
C ALA A 14 7.36 2.20 -4.62
N LEU A 15 6.96 3.40 -4.20
CA LEU A 15 6.04 4.28 -4.95
C LEU A 15 6.75 5.23 -5.92
N THR A 16 8.07 5.40 -5.77
CA THR A 16 8.90 6.30 -6.57
C THR A 16 9.27 5.82 -7.99
N PRO A 17 9.37 4.51 -8.31
CA PRO A 17 9.81 4.08 -9.63
C PRO A 17 8.87 4.46 -10.79
N VAL A 18 7.54 4.50 -10.58
CA VAL A 18 6.61 4.88 -11.67
C VAL A 18 6.66 6.36 -11.98
N LEU A 19 6.78 7.21 -10.96
CA LEU A 19 6.77 8.67 -11.15
C LEU A 19 8.03 9.16 -11.88
N ALA A 20 9.07 8.33 -11.94
CA ALA A 20 10.35 8.61 -12.59
C ALA A 20 10.38 8.22 -14.08
N GLN A 21 9.29 7.67 -14.64
CA GLN A 21 9.20 7.37 -16.06
C GLN A 21 8.64 8.54 -16.85
N ASP A 22 9.09 8.72 -18.09
CA ASP A 22 8.86 9.94 -18.90
C ASP A 22 7.39 10.31 -19.14
N ALA A 23 6.42 9.40 -18.89
CA ALA A 23 4.99 9.71 -18.79
C ALA A 23 4.17 8.49 -18.33
N PRO A 24 4.02 8.21 -17.01
CA PRO A 24 3.07 7.19 -16.58
C PRO A 24 1.64 7.59 -16.98
N PRO A 25 0.76 6.65 -17.36
CA PRO A 25 -0.65 6.91 -17.55
C PRO A 25 -1.22 7.65 -16.32
N GLN A 26 -2.02 8.69 -16.57
CA GLN A 26 -2.61 9.53 -15.51
C GLN A 26 -3.39 8.69 -14.48
N GLU A 27 -4.02 7.60 -14.94
CA GLU A 27 -4.72 6.65 -14.08
C GLU A 27 -3.78 5.95 -13.09
N VAL A 28 -2.57 5.59 -13.51
CA VAL A 28 -1.56 4.95 -12.65
C VAL A 28 -1.10 5.93 -11.57
N VAL A 29 -0.87 7.19 -11.95
CA VAL A 29 -0.49 8.25 -11.01
C VAL A 29 -1.59 8.49 -9.98
N ALA A 30 -2.84 8.61 -10.43
CA ALA A 30 -3.98 8.79 -9.54
C ALA A 30 -4.15 7.62 -8.57
N GLN A 31 -4.04 6.38 -9.05
CA GLN A 31 -4.16 5.19 -8.20
C GLN A 31 -2.99 5.07 -7.21
N GLN A 32 -1.79 5.52 -7.55
CA GLN A 32 -0.68 5.57 -6.61
C GLN A 32 -0.84 6.65 -5.54
N GLN A 33 -1.32 7.83 -5.92
CA GLN A 33 -1.64 8.88 -4.95
C GLN A 33 -2.73 8.42 -3.98
N GLN A 34 -3.75 7.71 -4.49
CA GLN A 34 -4.78 7.12 -3.66
C GLN A 34 -4.21 6.04 -2.73
N LEU A 35 -3.33 5.17 -3.22
CA LEU A 35 -2.66 4.16 -2.40
C LEU A 35 -1.81 4.80 -1.29
N GLN A 36 -1.02 5.82 -1.63
CA GLN A 36 -0.22 6.60 -0.67
C GLN A 36 -1.11 7.21 0.41
N SER A 37 -2.20 7.88 0.01
CA SER A 37 -3.15 8.50 0.94
C SER A 37 -3.76 7.49 1.93
N LEU A 38 -4.19 6.32 1.44
CA LEU A 38 -4.74 5.26 2.30
C LEU A 38 -3.71 4.71 3.29
N LEU A 39 -2.44 4.59 2.89
CA LEU A 39 -1.36 4.15 3.76
C LEU A 39 -1.04 5.20 4.83
N ASP A 40 -1.05 6.48 4.46
CA ASP A 40 -0.84 7.59 5.38
C ASP A 40 -1.99 7.71 6.40
N ASP A 41 -3.23 7.58 5.95
CA ASP A 41 -4.39 7.53 6.84
C ASP A 41 -4.33 6.30 7.76
N ALA A 42 -3.86 5.15 7.27
CA ALA A 42 -3.66 3.96 8.09
C ALA A 42 -2.59 4.20 9.18
N ILE A 43 -1.52 4.95 8.87
CA ILE A 43 -0.52 5.40 9.85
C ILE A 43 -1.18 6.27 10.92
N VAL A 44 -1.98 7.26 10.51
CA VAL A 44 -2.68 8.16 11.42
C VAL A 44 -3.62 7.37 12.33
N ALA A 45 -4.39 6.42 11.79
CA ALA A 45 -5.28 5.57 12.57
C ALA A 45 -4.53 4.71 13.60
N VAL A 46 -3.36 4.15 13.25
CA VAL A 46 -2.48 3.45 14.21
C VAL A 46 -2.02 4.38 15.32
N ARG A 47 -1.59 5.60 14.99
CA ARG A 47 -1.15 6.60 15.98
C ARG A 47 -2.28 7.01 16.90
N ALA A 48 -3.51 7.06 16.39
CA ALA A 48 -4.73 7.31 17.14
C ALA A 48 -5.22 6.07 17.93
N LYS A 49 -4.51 4.94 17.89
CA LYS A 49 -4.91 3.65 18.48
C LYS A 49 -6.25 3.11 17.94
N ASN A 50 -6.67 3.56 16.76
CA ASN A 50 -7.85 3.05 16.08
C ASN A 50 -7.47 1.88 15.17
N GLU A 51 -7.29 0.69 15.75
CA GLU A 51 -6.87 -0.49 15.00
C GLU A 51 -7.89 -0.92 13.93
N ALA A 52 -9.19 -0.82 14.21
CA ALA A 52 -10.24 -1.17 13.26
C ALA A 52 -10.18 -0.31 12.00
N GLN A 53 -10.06 1.01 12.15
CA GLN A 53 -9.90 1.92 11.01
C GLN A 53 -8.60 1.67 10.27
N ALA A 54 -7.47 1.48 10.98
CA ALA A 54 -6.20 1.16 10.34
C ALA A 54 -6.27 -0.14 9.51
N CYS A 55 -7.01 -1.14 9.99
CA CYS A 55 -7.22 -2.40 9.30
C CYS A 55 -8.11 -2.24 8.06
N SER A 56 -9.20 -1.49 8.16
CA SER A 56 -10.05 -1.17 7.00
C SER A 56 -9.27 -0.44 5.90
N LEU A 57 -8.47 0.57 6.25
CA LEU A 57 -7.68 1.35 5.30
C LEU A 57 -6.61 0.50 4.61
N ARG A 58 -5.95 -0.40 5.35
CA ARG A 58 -4.98 -1.36 4.75
C ARG A 58 -5.65 -2.36 3.82
N GLY A 59 -6.87 -2.80 4.13
CA GLY A 59 -7.66 -3.64 3.23
C GLY A 59 -7.96 -2.92 1.92
N GLN A 60 -8.39 -1.66 1.99
CA GLN A 60 -8.63 -0.83 0.81
C GLN A 60 -7.33 -0.62 0.00
N ALA A 61 -6.22 -0.31 0.66
CA ALA A 61 -4.91 -0.16 0.03
C ALA A 61 -4.47 -1.43 -0.70
N LEU A 62 -4.66 -2.61 -0.08
CA LEU A 62 -4.33 -3.89 -0.69
C LEU A 62 -5.19 -4.18 -1.93
N THR A 63 -6.47 -3.86 -1.91
CA THR A 63 -7.36 -4.02 -3.08
C THR A 63 -6.88 -3.18 -4.26
N ILE A 64 -6.59 -1.90 -4.03
CA ILE A 64 -6.06 -1.01 -5.09
C ILE A 64 -4.75 -1.56 -5.61
N LEU A 65 -3.83 -1.93 -4.72
CA LEU A 65 -2.53 -2.46 -5.13
C LEU A 65 -2.65 -3.72 -6.01
N ASN A 66 -3.54 -4.65 -5.65
CA ASN A 66 -3.78 -5.85 -6.45
C ASN A 66 -4.38 -5.51 -7.82
N ASN A 67 -5.31 -4.55 -7.88
CA ASN A 67 -5.90 -4.10 -9.14
C ASN A 67 -4.82 -3.46 -10.04
N ASN A 68 -3.95 -2.62 -9.47
CA ASN A 68 -2.85 -1.97 -10.19
C ASN A 68 -1.85 -3.00 -10.73
N LEU A 69 -1.50 -4.01 -9.93
CA LEU A 69 -0.62 -5.10 -10.33
C LEU A 69 -1.19 -5.88 -11.52
N GLN A 70 -2.50 -6.11 -11.57
CA GLN A 70 -3.14 -6.78 -12.70
C GLN A 70 -3.25 -5.88 -13.93
N ALA A 71 -3.68 -4.62 -13.75
CA ALA A 71 -3.95 -3.69 -14.83
C ALA A 71 -2.67 -3.21 -15.54
N PHE A 72 -1.56 -3.09 -14.81
CA PHE A 72 -0.32 -2.50 -15.33
C PHE A 72 0.86 -3.47 -15.42
N ALA A 73 0.64 -4.78 -15.22
CA ALA A 73 1.66 -5.82 -15.41
C ALA A 73 2.34 -5.73 -16.79
N ALA A 74 1.56 -5.39 -17.83
CA ALA A 74 2.06 -5.25 -19.20
C ALA A 74 2.68 -3.88 -19.51
N VAL A 75 2.34 -2.85 -18.73
CA VAL A 75 2.75 -1.45 -18.99
C VAL A 75 4.09 -1.16 -18.32
N PHE A 76 4.37 -1.78 -17.17
CA PHE A 76 5.59 -1.51 -16.40
C PHE A 76 6.23 -2.78 -15.82
N PRO A 77 7.03 -3.51 -16.60
CA PRO A 77 7.71 -4.71 -16.13
C PRO A 77 8.74 -4.45 -15.01
N ALA A 78 9.19 -3.21 -14.82
CA ALA A 78 10.11 -2.79 -13.75
C ALA A 78 9.42 -2.34 -12.45
N ASN A 79 8.08 -2.33 -12.45
CA ASN A 79 7.29 -1.82 -11.33
C ASN A 79 7.00 -2.98 -10.38
N ASP A 80 8.03 -3.41 -9.67
CA ASP A 80 7.92 -4.56 -8.78
C ASP A 80 7.31 -4.14 -7.44
N TRP A 81 5.97 -4.13 -7.38
CA TRP A 81 5.24 -3.87 -6.14
C TRP A 81 5.07 -5.12 -5.26
N SER A 82 5.72 -6.24 -5.60
CA SER A 82 5.53 -7.52 -4.90
C SER A 82 5.89 -7.43 -3.41
N ASP A 83 6.91 -6.64 -3.06
CA ASP A 83 7.29 -6.37 -1.67
C ASP A 83 6.20 -5.61 -0.91
N LEU A 84 5.64 -4.56 -1.53
CA LEU A 84 4.54 -3.80 -0.94
C LEU A 84 3.29 -4.67 -0.80
N GLN A 85 3.01 -5.50 -1.80
CA GLN A 85 1.90 -6.44 -1.81
C GLN A 85 2.03 -7.45 -0.66
N THR A 86 3.20 -8.07 -0.52
CA THR A 86 3.49 -9.05 0.53
C THR A 86 3.37 -8.42 1.92
N SER A 87 3.90 -7.20 2.09
CA SER A 87 3.81 -6.46 3.36
C SER A 87 2.35 -6.15 3.73
N LEU A 88 1.57 -5.63 2.77
CA LEU A 88 0.16 -5.31 2.98
C LEU A 88 -0.68 -6.55 3.24
N GLN A 89 -0.49 -7.64 2.48
CA GLN A 89 -1.16 -8.92 2.71
C GLN A 89 -0.89 -9.43 4.12
N GLY A 90 0.37 -9.45 4.55
CA GLY A 90 0.74 -9.82 5.92
C GLY A 90 0.09 -8.90 6.97
N SER A 91 -0.04 -7.62 6.67
CA SER A 91 -0.69 -6.68 7.59
C SER A 91 -2.21 -6.88 7.67
N VAL A 92 -2.87 -7.16 6.56
CA VAL A 92 -4.31 -7.45 6.52
C VAL A 92 -4.60 -8.80 7.18
N ALA A 93 -3.78 -9.83 6.95
CA ALA A 93 -3.91 -11.12 7.62
C ALA A 93 -3.84 -10.98 9.16
N ARG A 94 -2.96 -10.10 9.67
CA ARG A 94 -2.90 -9.78 11.10
C ARG A 94 -4.15 -9.05 11.59
N CYS A 95 -4.78 -8.23 10.76
CA CYS A 95 -6.06 -7.59 11.08
C CYS A 95 -7.18 -8.63 11.20
N SER A 96 -7.30 -9.51 10.20
CA SER A 96 -8.31 -10.58 10.21
C SER A 96 -8.13 -11.54 11.39
N ALA A 97 -6.88 -11.87 11.76
CA ALA A 97 -6.59 -12.70 12.93
C ALA A 97 -7.06 -12.07 14.27
N LYS A 98 -7.25 -10.74 14.31
CA LYS A 98 -7.79 -10.02 15.46
C LYS A 98 -9.31 -9.81 15.40
N GLY A 99 -9.98 -10.23 14.33
CA GLY A 99 -11.41 -10.03 14.12
C GLY A 99 -11.79 -8.64 13.59
N PHE A 100 -10.85 -7.95 12.93
CA PHE A 100 -11.11 -6.71 12.18
C PHE A 100 -11.37 -6.97 10.70
#